data_AF-A0A6B1APV3-F1
#
_entry.id   AF-A0A6B1APV3-F1
#
_cell.length_a   1.000
_cell.length_b   1.000
_cell.length_c   1.000
_cell.angle_alpha   90.00
_cell.angle_beta   90.00
_cell.angle_gamma   90.00
#
_symmetry.space_group_name_H-M   'P 1'
#
loop_
_entity.id
_entity.type
_entity.pdbx_description
1 polymer ?
#
loop_
_entity_poly.entity_id
_entity_poly.type
_entity_poly.pdbx_seq_one_letter_code
_entity_poly.pdbx_strand_id
1 'polypeptide(L)'
;MNFKRLAAVIFAIAFYGGAGAQITVNSLPQSSLVPGGIAVVPTRGDAVSGSFRDQRIMLARFEGEQYAIIGIPLDAEPGTQQFELVSRNGEESLLQFEVVDKQYRERHLTITNERQVNPNAEDMERIGRESVEMRQAFSTWTESLAPDFAMSLPVDGVRSSSFGSRSFFNGQPRNPHSGMDIAAPEGTPILAPAPGVILTTGNYFFNGNTIIMDHGHGLISLYCHMNTIDVEPGAVIAAGEQIGEVGSTGRVTGPHLHWSVNLNNVRVDPALFLGENPAP
;
A
#
# COMPACT_ATOMS: atom_id res chain seq x y z
N MET A 1 52.84 21.20 -6.42
CA MET A 1 51.55 21.60 -7.03
C MET A 1 50.51 20.55 -6.62
N ASN A 2 50.02 20.62 -5.39
CA ASN A 2 48.75 21.22 -4.95
C ASN A 2 47.48 20.50 -5.45
N PHE A 3 46.83 19.81 -4.50
CA PHE A 3 45.39 19.66 -4.21
C PHE A 3 44.42 19.51 -5.40
N LYS A 4 43.49 18.54 -5.40
CA LYS A 4 42.31 18.55 -4.51
C LYS A 4 41.74 17.14 -4.30
N ARG A 5 41.54 16.79 -3.02
CA ARG A 5 40.67 15.70 -2.56
C ARG A 5 39.22 16.16 -2.75
N LEU A 6 38.40 15.35 -3.40
CA LEU A 6 36.96 15.55 -3.48
C LEU A 6 36.35 15.07 -2.15
N ALA A 7 35.96 15.99 -1.29
CA ALA A 7 35.20 15.69 -0.09
C ALA A 7 33.75 15.42 -0.50
N ALA A 8 33.27 14.20 -0.26
CA ALA A 8 31.84 13.89 -0.31
C ALA A 8 31.18 14.61 0.87
N VAL A 9 30.35 15.61 0.57
CA VAL A 9 29.50 16.27 1.56
C VAL A 9 28.32 15.34 1.80
N ILE A 10 28.36 14.62 2.93
CA ILE A 10 27.20 13.90 3.46
C ILE A 10 26.25 14.97 4.01
N PHE A 11 25.12 15.19 3.34
CA PHE A 11 24.02 15.97 3.91
C PHE A 11 23.33 15.09 4.95
N ALA A 12 23.77 15.18 6.20
CA ALA A 12 22.98 14.74 7.34
C ALA A 12 21.83 15.74 7.50
N ILE A 13 20.65 15.41 6.98
CA ILE A 13 19.42 16.13 7.30
C ILE A 13 19.08 15.76 8.75
N ALA A 14 19.44 16.64 9.68
CA ALA A 14 19.02 16.52 11.07
C ALA A 14 17.51 16.77 11.16
N PHE A 15 16.73 15.70 11.34
CA PHE A 15 15.33 15.80 11.76
C PHE A 15 15.28 16.31 13.20
N TYR A 16 15.21 17.63 13.37
CA TYR A 16 14.88 18.23 14.64
C TYR A 16 13.36 18.33 14.80
N GLY A 17 12.83 17.59 15.77
CA GLY A 17 11.72 18.07 16.59
C GLY A 17 10.31 17.88 16.06
N GLY A 18 9.88 16.63 15.88
CA GLY A 18 8.50 16.23 16.15
C GLY A 18 8.55 15.15 17.21
N ALA A 19 7.86 15.32 18.35
CA ALA A 19 7.62 14.21 19.25
C ALA A 19 6.84 13.17 18.45
N GLY A 20 7.51 12.14 17.93
CA GLY A 20 6.88 11.11 17.12
C GLY A 20 5.73 10.51 17.91
N ALA A 21 4.51 10.89 17.53
CA ALA A 21 3.30 10.47 18.23
C ALA A 21 3.16 8.96 18.05
N GLN A 22 3.42 8.22 19.12
CA GLN A 22 3.11 6.79 19.18
C GLN A 22 1.59 6.68 19.18
N ILE A 23 1.03 5.95 18.22
CA ILE A 23 -0.41 5.75 18.12
C ILE A 23 -0.82 4.50 18.90
N THR A 24 -1.86 4.59 19.74
CA THR A 24 -2.47 3.42 20.35
C THR A 24 -3.52 2.86 19.39
N VAL A 25 -3.45 1.57 19.12
CA VAL A 25 -4.33 0.86 18.18
C VAL A 25 -5.15 -0.20 18.90
N ASN A 26 -6.32 -0.54 18.36
CA ASN A 26 -7.23 -1.53 18.94
C ASN A 26 -6.92 -2.97 18.50
N SER A 27 -6.09 -3.13 17.49
CA SER A 27 -5.68 -4.42 16.92
C SER A 27 -4.29 -4.28 16.28
N LEU A 28 -3.69 -5.40 15.90
CA LEU A 28 -2.51 -5.45 15.05
C LEU A 28 -2.90 -6.09 13.72
N PRO A 29 -2.29 -5.71 12.58
CA PRO A 29 -2.52 -6.40 11.33
C PRO A 29 -1.98 -7.82 11.38
N GLN A 30 -2.47 -8.70 10.50
CA GLN A 30 -1.95 -10.05 10.41
C GLN A 30 -0.48 -10.02 9.96
N SER A 31 0.42 -10.51 10.82
CA SER A 31 1.83 -10.66 10.48
C SER A 31 2.03 -11.75 9.42
N SER A 32 2.80 -11.43 8.38
CA SER A 32 3.19 -12.35 7.32
C SER A 32 4.58 -11.94 6.83
N LEU A 33 5.61 -12.70 7.23
CA LEU A 33 6.99 -12.37 6.95
C LEU A 33 7.45 -12.89 5.58
N VAL A 34 6.82 -12.38 4.53
CA VAL A 34 7.06 -12.78 3.13
C VAL A 34 7.10 -11.54 2.24
N PRO A 35 7.65 -11.59 1.02
CA PRO A 35 7.57 -10.47 0.10
C PRO A 35 6.11 -10.10 -0.17
N GLY A 36 5.73 -8.84 0.04
CA GLY A 36 4.33 -8.39 -0.03
C GLY A 36 3.52 -8.53 1.26
N GLY A 37 4.12 -9.03 2.33
CA GLY A 37 3.49 -9.20 3.63
C GLY A 37 3.73 -8.02 4.58
N ILE A 38 3.52 -8.26 5.88
CA ILE A 38 3.65 -7.27 6.95
C ILE A 38 4.48 -7.88 8.07
N ALA A 39 5.55 -7.21 8.49
CA ALA A 39 6.26 -7.54 9.72
C ALA A 39 5.68 -6.73 10.89
N VAL A 40 5.30 -7.44 11.95
CA VAL A 40 4.89 -6.87 13.23
C VAL A 40 5.94 -7.26 14.27
N VAL A 41 6.83 -6.33 14.62
CA VAL A 41 8.01 -6.62 15.43
C VAL A 41 7.92 -5.86 16.76
N PRO A 42 7.90 -6.55 17.91
CA PRO A 42 8.01 -5.90 19.21
C PRO A 42 9.28 -5.05 19.29
N THR A 43 9.13 -3.84 19.82
CA THR A 43 10.24 -2.91 20.08
C THR A 43 10.57 -2.89 21.57
N ARG A 44 11.63 -2.16 21.96
CA ARG A 44 11.99 -1.99 23.37
C ARG A 44 11.13 -0.96 24.13
N GLY A 45 10.08 -0.42 23.49
CA GLY A 45 9.07 0.44 24.14
C GLY A 45 9.37 1.93 24.18
N ASP A 46 10.56 2.35 23.74
CA ASP A 46 11.10 3.71 23.82
C ASP A 46 11.36 4.38 22.46
N ALA A 47 11.06 3.69 21.35
CA ALA A 47 11.25 4.19 20.00
C ALA A 47 10.28 5.34 19.68
N VAL A 48 10.78 6.44 19.11
CA VAL A 48 9.97 7.59 18.67
C VAL A 48 9.90 7.71 17.16
N SER A 49 10.83 7.10 16.43
CA SER A 49 10.79 6.96 14.97
C SER A 49 11.46 5.66 14.53
N GLY A 50 11.19 5.25 13.30
CA GLY A 50 11.89 4.14 12.67
C GLY A 50 11.82 4.21 11.16
N SER A 51 12.73 3.48 10.53
CA SER A 51 12.89 3.43 9.07
C SER A 51 13.20 2.02 8.58
N PHE A 52 12.65 1.67 7.43
CA PHE A 52 12.97 0.45 6.69
C PHE A 52 13.10 0.80 5.21
N ARG A 53 14.28 0.56 4.60
CA ARG A 53 14.59 0.90 3.20
C ARG A 53 14.21 2.35 2.85
N ASP A 54 14.66 3.30 3.67
CA ASP A 54 14.39 4.74 3.57
C ASP A 54 12.91 5.15 3.75
N GLN A 55 12.00 4.22 4.03
CA GLN A 55 10.60 4.52 4.34
C GLN A 55 10.38 4.63 5.84
N ARG A 56 9.63 5.65 6.27
CA ARG A 56 9.15 5.78 7.65
C ARG A 56 8.24 4.59 7.98
N ILE A 57 8.52 3.89 9.08
CA ILE A 57 7.68 2.78 9.56
C ILE A 57 6.72 3.25 10.66
N MET A 58 5.63 2.50 10.84
CA MET A 58 4.63 2.82 11.86
C MET A 58 5.07 2.26 13.20
N LEU A 59 5.02 3.08 14.25
CA LEU A 59 5.20 2.66 15.64
C LEU A 59 3.86 2.74 16.35
N ALA A 60 3.33 1.59 16.74
CA ALA A 60 2.01 1.47 17.37
C ALA A 60 2.11 0.85 18.75
N ARG A 61 1.23 1.25 19.66
CA ARG A 61 1.02 0.60 20.96
C ARG A 61 -0.22 -0.27 20.93
N PHE A 62 -0.06 -1.51 21.35
CA PHE A 62 -1.14 -2.48 21.49
C PHE A 62 -0.94 -3.24 22.80
N GLU A 63 -1.98 -3.27 23.65
CA GLU A 63 -1.97 -3.95 24.96
C GLU A 63 -0.77 -3.57 25.88
N GLY A 64 -0.28 -2.33 25.77
CA GLY A 64 0.83 -1.80 26.58
C GLY A 64 2.21 -1.94 25.94
N GLU A 65 2.36 -2.83 24.97
CA GLU A 65 3.61 -3.06 24.24
C GLU A 65 3.69 -2.20 22.98
N GLN A 66 4.92 -1.85 22.56
CA GLN A 66 5.15 -1.08 21.35
C GLN A 66 5.66 -1.98 20.22
N TYR A 67 5.08 -1.86 19.04
CA TYR A 67 5.43 -2.61 17.84
C TYR A 67 5.86 -1.68 16.70
N ALA A 68 6.82 -2.15 15.92
CA ALA A 68 7.07 -1.64 14.58
C ALA A 68 6.21 -2.43 13.60
N ILE A 69 5.39 -1.73 12.82
CA ILE A 69 4.50 -2.30 11.80
C ILE A 69 5.07 -1.87 10.44
N ILE A 70 5.55 -2.85 9.69
CA ILE A 70 6.41 -2.66 8.51
C ILE A 70 5.82 -3.40 7.32
N GLY A 71 5.47 -2.69 6.25
CA GLY A 71 5.14 -3.29 4.96
C GLY A 71 6.39 -3.86 4.28
N ILE A 72 6.32 -5.11 3.84
CA ILE A 72 7.43 -5.80 3.16
C ILE A 72 7.19 -5.67 1.65
N PRO A 73 8.09 -5.02 0.88
CA PRO A 73 7.94 -4.92 -0.57
C PRO A 73 7.82 -6.29 -1.24
N LEU A 74 7.03 -6.36 -2.31
CA LEU A 74 6.85 -7.61 -3.06
C LEU A 74 8.13 -8.09 -3.75
N ASP A 75 9.09 -7.19 -3.99
CA ASP A 75 10.42 -7.49 -4.52
C ASP A 75 11.48 -7.69 -3.41
N ALA A 76 11.07 -7.78 -2.14
CA ALA A 76 12.00 -8.10 -1.06
C ALA A 76 12.62 -9.49 -1.26
N GLU A 77 13.94 -9.57 -1.13
CA GLU A 77 14.65 -10.85 -1.14
C GLU A 77 14.40 -11.61 0.17
N PRO A 78 14.19 -12.94 0.12
CA PRO A 78 14.18 -13.77 1.32
C PRO A 78 15.51 -13.67 2.08
N GLY A 79 15.42 -13.76 3.40
CA GLY A 79 16.53 -13.63 4.32
C GLY A 79 16.31 -12.56 5.39
N THR A 80 17.33 -12.37 6.21
CA THR A 80 17.31 -11.41 7.31
C THR A 80 17.27 -9.98 6.78
N GLN A 81 16.23 -9.25 7.14
CA GLN A 81 16.07 -7.83 6.88
C GLN A 81 16.32 -7.05 8.17
N GLN A 82 16.82 -5.83 8.05
CA GLN A 82 17.11 -4.95 9.16
C GLN A 82 16.34 -3.64 9.03
N PHE A 83 15.93 -3.08 10.16
CA PHE A 83 15.27 -1.78 10.24
C PHE A 83 15.81 -0.99 11.43
N GLU A 84 15.74 0.31 11.31
CA GLU A 84 16.31 1.26 12.27
C GLU A 84 15.20 1.81 13.15
N LEU A 85 15.53 2.00 14.42
CA LEU A 85 14.71 2.71 15.40
C LEU A 85 15.55 3.80 16.05
N VAL A 86 14.93 4.94 16.31
CA VAL A 86 15.50 6.02 17.13
C VAL A 86 14.67 6.14 18.39
N SER A 87 15.32 6.06 19.55
CA SER A 87 14.65 6.21 20.84
C SER A 87 14.47 7.68 21.23
N ARG A 88 13.72 7.93 22.31
CA ARG A 88 13.50 9.29 22.84
C ARG A 88 14.80 10.00 23.25
N ASN A 89 15.85 9.27 23.63
CA ASN A 89 17.14 9.86 24.01
C ASN A 89 18.07 10.11 22.80
N GLY A 90 17.61 9.77 21.58
CA GLY A 90 18.38 9.88 20.34
C GLY A 90 19.27 8.66 20.04
N GLU A 91 19.19 7.59 20.83
CA GLU A 91 19.92 6.35 20.57
C GLU A 91 19.31 5.61 19.38
N GLU A 92 20.17 5.29 18.42
CA GLU A 92 19.82 4.49 17.26
C GLU A 92 20.01 3.00 17.59
N SER A 93 19.05 2.18 17.18
CA SER A 93 19.14 0.74 17.32
C SER A 93 18.68 0.04 16.04
N LEU A 94 19.31 -1.09 15.76
CA LEU A 94 19.01 -1.91 14.60
C LEU A 94 18.31 -3.18 15.08
N LEU A 95 17.10 -3.40 14.61
CA LEU A 95 16.35 -4.63 14.81
C LEU A 95 16.27 -5.39 13.50
N GLN A 96 15.92 -6.67 13.59
CA GLN A 96 15.87 -7.55 12.44
C GLN A 96 14.60 -8.41 12.45
N PHE A 97 14.19 -8.82 11.26
CA PHE A 97 13.16 -9.84 11.04
C PHE A 97 13.56 -10.69 9.84
N GLU A 98 13.05 -11.91 9.77
CA GLU A 98 13.37 -12.86 8.70
C GLU A 98 12.27 -12.85 7.65
N VAL A 99 12.58 -12.54 6.39
CA VAL A 99 11.64 -12.69 5.28
C VAL A 99 11.79 -14.09 4.68
N VAL A 100 10.71 -14.85 4.66
CA VAL A 100 10.64 -16.19 4.09
C VAL A 100 10.16 -16.10 2.64
N ASP A 101 10.70 -16.96 1.78
CA ASP A 101 10.25 -17.07 0.40
C ASP A 101 8.76 -17.42 0.31
N LYS A 102 8.07 -16.85 -0.68
CA LYS A 102 6.67 -17.16 -0.98
C LYS A 102 6.47 -17.26 -2.48
N GLN A 103 5.99 -18.42 -2.89
CA GLN A 103 5.60 -18.65 -4.28
C GLN A 103 4.20 -18.08 -4.51
N TYR A 104 4.11 -17.09 -5.40
CA TYR A 104 2.85 -16.50 -5.83
C TYR A 104 2.29 -17.24 -7.04
N ARG A 105 0.96 -17.23 -7.18
CA ARG A 105 0.27 -17.90 -8.30
C ARG A 105 0.69 -17.28 -9.63
N GLU A 106 1.10 -18.12 -10.58
CA GLU A 106 1.40 -17.71 -11.94
C GLU A 106 0.27 -18.07 -12.91
N ARG A 107 0.06 -17.23 -13.93
CA ARG A 107 -0.87 -17.48 -15.04
C ARG A 107 -0.19 -17.22 -16.36
N HIS A 108 -0.20 -18.19 -17.26
CA HIS A 108 0.34 -18.05 -18.61
C HIS A 108 -0.80 -17.87 -19.61
N LEU A 109 -0.70 -16.82 -20.43
CA LEU A 109 -1.70 -16.47 -21.45
C LEU A 109 -1.02 -16.20 -22.79
N THR A 110 -1.65 -16.67 -23.87
CA THR A 110 -1.27 -16.32 -25.24
C THR A 110 -2.20 -15.22 -25.73
N ILE A 111 -1.67 -14.02 -25.96
CA ILE A 111 -2.46 -12.86 -26.38
C ILE A 111 -2.25 -12.63 -27.87
N THR A 112 -3.34 -12.52 -28.64
CA THR A 112 -3.37 -12.32 -30.09
C THR A 112 -3.70 -10.89 -30.53
N ASN A 113 -4.10 -10.00 -29.61
CA ASN A 113 -4.42 -8.59 -29.89
C ASN A 113 -3.48 -7.65 -29.11
N GLU A 114 -2.50 -7.06 -29.80
CA GLU A 114 -1.39 -6.30 -29.22
C GLU A 114 -1.71 -4.84 -28.84
N ARG A 115 -2.88 -4.32 -29.22
CA ARG A 115 -3.19 -2.88 -29.13
C ARG A 115 -3.47 -2.34 -27.72
N GLN A 116 -3.61 -3.20 -26.71
CA GLN A 116 -3.83 -2.79 -25.31
C GLN A 116 -2.53 -2.76 -24.47
N VAL A 117 -1.37 -2.99 -25.11
CA VAL A 117 -0.09 -3.19 -24.43
C VAL A 117 0.85 -1.99 -24.57
N ASN A 118 0.72 -1.19 -25.64
CA ASN A 118 1.69 -0.16 -26.00
C ASN A 118 1.01 1.24 -26.09
N PRO A 119 1.05 2.05 -25.01
CA PRO A 119 0.57 3.43 -25.03
C PRO A 119 1.39 4.30 -26.00
N ASN A 120 0.78 5.33 -26.58
CA ASN A 120 1.50 6.30 -27.42
C ASN A 120 2.25 7.35 -26.57
N ALA A 121 2.96 8.29 -27.19
CA ALA A 121 3.74 9.30 -26.45
C ALA A 121 2.89 10.22 -25.57
N GLU A 122 1.69 10.60 -26.01
CA GLU A 122 0.74 11.42 -25.24
C GLU A 122 0.17 10.64 -24.05
N ASP A 123 -0.16 9.36 -24.26
CA ASP A 123 -0.57 8.46 -23.19
C ASP A 123 0.54 8.32 -22.15
N MET A 124 1.80 8.19 -22.58
CA MET A 124 2.95 8.11 -21.68
C MET A 124 3.15 9.39 -20.87
N GLU A 125 2.87 10.57 -21.45
CA GLU A 125 2.91 11.83 -20.71
C GLU A 125 1.80 11.89 -19.65
N ARG A 126 0.58 11.47 -20.00
CA ARG A 126 -0.54 11.34 -19.06
C ARG A 126 -0.18 10.39 -17.93
N ILE A 127 0.24 9.16 -18.24
CA ILE A 127 0.65 8.13 -17.27
C ILE A 127 1.75 8.67 -16.35
N GLY A 128 2.70 9.44 -16.88
CA GLY A 128 3.77 10.06 -16.10
C GLY A 128 3.23 11.02 -15.04
N ARG A 129 2.31 11.92 -15.40
CA ARG A 129 1.67 12.86 -14.46
C ARG A 129 0.84 12.13 -13.40
N GLU A 130 0.02 11.17 -13.82
CA GLU A 130 -0.83 10.37 -12.93
C GLU A 130 0.03 9.59 -11.91
N SER A 131 1.16 9.03 -12.37
CA SER A 131 2.08 8.30 -11.50
C SER A 131 2.79 9.20 -10.47
N VAL A 132 2.95 10.50 -10.74
CA VAL A 132 3.46 11.44 -9.74
C VAL A 132 2.41 11.71 -8.68
N GLU A 133 1.18 11.99 -9.09
CA GLU A 133 0.04 12.25 -8.19
C GLU A 133 -0.20 11.06 -7.25
N MET A 134 -0.29 9.85 -7.79
CA MET A 134 -0.50 8.64 -6.99
C MET A 134 0.65 8.40 -6.00
N ARG A 135 1.91 8.60 -6.41
CA ARG A 135 3.06 8.45 -5.51
C ARG A 135 3.04 9.47 -4.39
N GLN A 136 2.65 10.71 -4.68
CA GLN A 136 2.49 11.72 -3.65
C GLN A 136 1.41 11.29 -2.65
N ALA A 137 0.26 10.81 -3.13
CA ALA A 137 -0.81 10.30 -2.27
C ALA A 137 -0.31 9.15 -1.37
N PHE A 138 0.37 8.13 -1.92
CA PHE A 138 0.88 6.99 -1.14
C PHE A 138 2.00 7.33 -0.13
N SER A 139 2.68 8.46 -0.32
CA SER A 139 3.68 8.96 0.63
C SER A 139 3.09 9.73 1.81
N THR A 140 1.75 9.93 1.83
CA THR A 140 1.06 10.68 2.89
C THR A 140 1.24 10.02 4.25
N TRP A 141 1.45 10.86 5.28
CA TRP A 141 1.55 10.42 6.66
C TRP A 141 0.75 11.33 7.58
N THR A 142 -0.45 10.89 7.95
CA THR A 142 -1.35 11.67 8.80
C THR A 142 -1.33 11.12 10.23
N GLU A 143 -0.77 11.89 11.17
CA GLU A 143 -0.65 11.51 12.59
C GLU A 143 -1.94 11.74 13.39
N SER A 144 -2.90 12.49 12.85
CA SER A 144 -4.17 12.78 13.53
C SER A 144 -5.23 11.70 13.33
N LEU A 145 -5.00 10.72 12.46
CA LEU A 145 -5.90 9.60 12.21
C LEU A 145 -5.41 8.37 12.96
N ALA A 146 -6.33 7.66 13.60
CA ALA A 146 -6.03 6.37 14.21
C ALA A 146 -6.33 5.25 13.20
N PRO A 147 -5.32 4.46 12.76
CA PRO A 147 -5.54 3.39 11.81
C PRO A 147 -6.34 2.26 12.46
N ASP A 148 -7.28 1.70 11.70
CA ASP A 148 -7.96 0.45 12.02
C ASP A 148 -7.47 -0.66 11.08
N PHE A 149 -6.85 -1.69 11.64
CA PHE A 149 -6.34 -2.82 10.87
C PHE A 149 -7.39 -3.90 10.62
N ALA A 150 -8.52 -3.87 11.33
CA ALA A 150 -9.61 -4.81 11.15
C ALA A 150 -10.56 -4.29 10.05
N MET A 151 -10.16 -4.46 8.80
CA MET A 151 -10.89 -4.00 7.64
C MET A 151 -12.04 -4.95 7.28
N SER A 152 -13.18 -4.40 6.87
CA SER A 152 -14.22 -5.17 6.19
C SER A 152 -13.89 -5.33 4.71
N LEU A 153 -14.52 -6.31 4.04
CA LEU A 153 -14.45 -6.40 2.59
C LEU A 153 -15.15 -5.16 1.99
N PRO A 154 -14.53 -4.43 1.05
CA PRO A 154 -15.11 -3.18 0.53
C PRO A 154 -16.26 -3.39 -0.44
N VAL A 155 -16.47 -4.61 -0.94
CA VAL A 155 -17.59 -4.95 -1.81
C VAL A 155 -18.08 -6.36 -1.53
N ASP A 156 -19.38 -6.60 -1.59
CA ASP A 156 -19.94 -7.95 -1.58
C ASP A 156 -19.74 -8.59 -2.96
N GLY A 157 -18.81 -9.54 -3.05
CA GLY A 157 -18.42 -10.15 -4.31
C GLY A 157 -17.43 -11.30 -4.13
N VAL A 158 -17.03 -11.91 -5.25
CA VAL A 158 -16.14 -13.06 -5.26
C VAL A 158 -14.72 -12.60 -5.52
N ARG A 159 -13.78 -12.98 -4.65
CA ARG A 159 -12.35 -12.76 -4.92
C ARG A 159 -11.95 -13.49 -6.19
N SER A 160 -11.54 -12.74 -7.22
CA SER A 160 -11.22 -13.28 -8.55
C SER A 160 -9.72 -13.31 -8.83
N SER A 161 -8.94 -12.46 -8.15
CA SER A 161 -7.49 -12.41 -8.23
C SER A 161 -6.88 -12.00 -6.88
N SER A 162 -5.68 -12.49 -6.61
CA SER A 162 -4.96 -12.23 -5.36
C SER A 162 -3.72 -11.39 -5.61
N PHE A 163 -3.27 -10.72 -4.55
CA PHE A 163 -2.04 -9.96 -4.51
C PHE A 163 -0.84 -10.85 -4.85
N GLY A 164 0.14 -10.25 -5.53
CA GLY A 164 1.40 -10.87 -5.94
C GLY A 164 1.27 -11.89 -7.09
N SER A 165 0.05 -12.24 -7.51
CA SER A 165 -0.13 -13.13 -8.67
C SER A 165 0.52 -12.55 -9.92
N ARG A 166 1.18 -13.40 -10.71
CA ARG A 166 1.98 -12.97 -11.86
C ARG A 166 1.42 -13.53 -13.15
N SER A 167 1.19 -12.64 -14.11
CA SER A 167 0.80 -13.06 -15.46
C SER A 167 2.02 -13.08 -16.38
N PHE A 168 2.06 -14.06 -17.29
CA PHE A 168 3.02 -14.11 -18.39
C PHE A 168 2.26 -14.10 -19.71
N PHE A 169 2.58 -13.15 -20.59
CA PHE A 169 1.97 -13.04 -21.90
C PHE A 169 2.99 -13.43 -22.97
N ASN A 170 2.68 -14.46 -23.75
CA ASN A 170 3.60 -15.01 -24.76
C ASN A 170 5.01 -15.29 -24.19
N GLY A 171 5.05 -15.84 -22.96
CA GLY A 171 6.29 -16.16 -22.22
C GLY A 171 6.98 -14.97 -21.53
N GLN A 172 6.48 -13.74 -21.69
CA GLN A 172 7.06 -12.54 -21.07
C GLN A 172 6.34 -12.20 -19.76
N PRO A 173 7.06 -12.05 -18.63
CA PRO A 173 6.45 -11.71 -17.36
C PRO A 173 5.84 -10.31 -17.41
N ARG A 174 4.71 -10.14 -16.74
CA ARG A 174 4.09 -8.85 -16.44
C ARG A 174 4.36 -8.48 -15.00
N ASN A 175 4.07 -7.22 -14.67
CA ASN A 175 4.11 -6.76 -13.29
C ASN A 175 3.17 -7.63 -12.45
N PRO A 176 3.61 -8.05 -11.26
CA PRO A 176 2.72 -8.74 -10.33
C PRO A 176 1.51 -7.89 -10.00
N HIS A 177 0.41 -8.57 -9.66
CA HIS A 177 -0.81 -7.92 -9.25
C HIS A 177 -0.63 -7.19 -7.91
N SER A 178 -0.82 -5.86 -7.89
CA SER A 178 -0.53 -5.03 -6.71
C SER A 178 -1.67 -4.94 -5.69
N GLY A 179 -2.72 -5.73 -5.86
CA GLY A 179 -3.93 -5.66 -5.05
C GLY A 179 -4.72 -6.96 -5.08
N MET A 180 -5.98 -6.87 -4.72
CA MET A 180 -6.96 -7.95 -4.76
C MET A 180 -8.13 -7.53 -5.64
N ASP A 181 -8.52 -8.41 -6.55
CA ASP A 181 -9.68 -8.16 -7.40
C ASP A 181 -10.89 -8.88 -6.82
N ILE A 182 -12.01 -8.16 -6.74
CA ILE A 182 -13.28 -8.67 -6.25
C ILE A 182 -14.31 -8.48 -7.37
N ALA A 183 -14.70 -9.60 -7.98
CA ALA A 183 -15.71 -9.62 -9.03
C ALA A 183 -17.09 -9.38 -8.44
N ALA A 184 -17.76 -8.34 -8.93
CA ALA A 184 -19.12 -7.97 -8.59
C ALA A 184 -19.77 -7.28 -9.81
N PRO A 185 -21.11 -7.32 -9.96
CA PRO A 185 -21.79 -6.59 -11.01
C PRO A 185 -21.46 -5.09 -11.00
N GLU A 186 -21.43 -4.47 -12.17
CA GLU A 186 -21.38 -3.00 -12.27
C GLU A 186 -22.56 -2.36 -11.53
N GLY A 187 -22.31 -1.27 -10.81
CA GLY A 187 -23.28 -0.63 -9.92
C GLY A 187 -23.31 -1.21 -8.49
N THR A 188 -22.52 -2.25 -8.17
CA THR A 188 -22.46 -2.77 -6.79
C THR A 188 -21.82 -1.72 -5.87
N PRO A 189 -22.44 -1.35 -4.72
CA PRO A 189 -21.88 -0.36 -3.81
C PRO A 189 -20.50 -0.76 -3.27
N ILE A 190 -19.56 0.17 -3.32
CA ILE A 190 -18.24 0.06 -2.70
C ILE A 190 -18.28 0.81 -1.37
N LEU A 191 -18.01 0.10 -0.28
CA LEU A 191 -18.01 0.63 1.07
C LEU A 191 -16.58 0.81 1.58
N ALA A 192 -16.35 1.85 2.38
CA ALA A 192 -15.08 2.07 3.03
C ALA A 192 -14.78 0.94 4.05
N PRO A 193 -13.66 0.22 3.92
CA PRO A 193 -13.33 -0.93 4.76
C PRO A 193 -12.92 -0.54 6.18
N ALA A 194 -12.51 0.71 6.39
CA ALA A 194 -12.07 1.32 7.63
C ALA A 194 -12.29 2.84 7.53
N PRO A 195 -12.40 3.59 8.66
CA PRO A 195 -12.55 5.04 8.60
C PRO A 195 -11.30 5.71 8.01
N GLY A 196 -11.45 6.90 7.45
CA GLY A 196 -10.33 7.63 6.86
C GLY A 196 -10.74 8.91 6.14
N VAL A 197 -9.81 9.44 5.34
CA VAL A 197 -10.00 10.67 4.57
C VAL A 197 -9.64 10.42 3.10
N ILE A 198 -10.46 10.91 2.18
CA ILE A 198 -10.18 10.82 0.74
C ILE A 198 -8.99 11.74 0.40
N LEU A 199 -7.88 11.17 -0.07
CA LEU A 199 -6.70 11.93 -0.49
C LEU A 199 -6.87 12.53 -1.87
N THR A 200 -7.30 11.70 -2.82
CA THR A 200 -7.54 12.11 -4.20
C THR A 200 -8.54 11.16 -4.86
N THR A 201 -9.18 11.68 -5.89
CA THR A 201 -10.08 10.97 -6.80
C THR A 201 -9.72 11.34 -8.22
N GLY A 202 -9.80 10.42 -9.17
CA GLY A 202 -9.48 10.75 -10.56
C GLY A 202 -9.84 9.67 -11.56
N ASN A 203 -9.82 10.02 -12.84
CA ASN A 203 -9.89 9.08 -13.96
C ASN A 203 -8.49 8.88 -14.53
N TYR A 204 -7.82 7.80 -14.12
CA TYR A 204 -6.47 7.47 -14.56
C TYR A 204 -6.47 6.55 -15.78
N PHE A 205 -5.41 6.61 -16.59
CA PHE A 205 -5.33 5.87 -17.84
C PHE A 205 -5.50 4.35 -17.65
N PHE A 206 -4.77 3.76 -16.70
CA PHE A 206 -4.87 2.32 -16.42
C PHE A 206 -5.96 2.00 -15.40
N ASN A 207 -6.05 2.80 -14.34
CA ASN A 207 -6.89 2.48 -13.19
C ASN A 207 -8.35 2.92 -13.36
N GLY A 208 -8.66 3.73 -14.38
CA GLY A 208 -10.00 4.27 -14.55
C GLY A 208 -10.37 5.21 -13.41
N ASN A 209 -11.67 5.29 -13.10
CA ASN A 209 -12.17 6.01 -11.94
C ASN A 209 -11.60 5.36 -10.67
N THR A 210 -10.90 6.18 -9.89
CA THR A 210 -10.09 5.73 -8.77
C THR A 210 -10.26 6.63 -7.57
N ILE A 211 -10.27 6.02 -6.39
CA ILE A 211 -10.19 6.69 -5.09
C ILE A 211 -8.90 6.25 -4.39
N ILE A 212 -8.22 7.18 -3.74
CA ILE A 212 -7.15 6.91 -2.78
C ILE A 212 -7.58 7.47 -1.43
N MET A 213 -7.58 6.64 -0.39
CA MET A 213 -8.07 6.96 0.95
C MET A 213 -7.01 6.70 2.01
N ASP A 214 -6.77 7.68 2.87
CA ASP A 214 -5.82 7.63 3.99
C ASP A 214 -6.52 7.20 5.28
N HIS A 215 -5.99 6.16 5.92
CA HIS A 215 -6.45 5.66 7.21
C HIS A 215 -5.54 6.09 8.36
N GLY A 216 -4.46 6.85 8.08
CA GLY A 216 -3.51 7.35 9.06
C GLY A 216 -2.20 6.59 9.09
N HIS A 217 -1.13 7.28 9.54
CA HIS A 217 0.20 6.69 9.77
C HIS A 217 0.76 5.87 8.60
N GLY A 218 0.45 6.28 7.35
CA GLY A 218 0.92 5.62 6.14
C GLY A 218 0.18 4.33 5.76
N LEU A 219 -0.99 4.07 6.36
CA LEU A 219 -1.95 3.04 5.92
C LEU A 219 -2.94 3.67 4.93
N ILE A 220 -2.88 3.26 3.67
CA ILE A 220 -3.64 3.90 2.58
C ILE A 220 -4.28 2.83 1.70
N SER A 221 -5.54 3.01 1.33
CA SER A 221 -6.24 2.13 0.39
C SER A 221 -6.45 2.80 -0.97
N LEU A 222 -6.54 1.98 -2.02
CA LEU A 222 -6.84 2.40 -3.39
C LEU A 222 -7.95 1.51 -3.96
N TYR A 223 -8.92 2.14 -4.61
CA TYR A 223 -10.08 1.54 -5.26
C TYR A 223 -10.05 1.96 -6.72
N CYS A 224 -10.04 1.01 -7.66
CA CYS A 224 -9.95 1.30 -9.10
C CYS A 224 -11.12 0.72 -9.88
N HIS A 225 -11.15 1.08 -11.16
CA HIS A 225 -12.09 0.59 -12.17
C HIS A 225 -13.55 0.92 -11.86
N MET A 226 -13.78 1.93 -11.02
CA MET A 226 -15.11 2.27 -10.53
C MET A 226 -16.02 2.76 -11.65
N ASN A 227 -17.34 2.61 -11.47
CA ASN A 227 -18.34 3.20 -12.35
C ASN A 227 -18.56 4.66 -11.94
N THR A 228 -18.96 4.87 -10.67
CA THR A 228 -19.13 6.19 -10.07
C THR A 228 -18.17 6.39 -8.90
N ILE A 229 -17.88 7.65 -8.62
CA ILE A 229 -17.20 8.11 -7.40
C ILE A 229 -18.20 9.02 -6.71
N ASP A 230 -18.57 8.69 -5.48
CA ASP A 230 -19.65 9.37 -4.76
C ASP A 230 -19.11 10.34 -3.69
N VAL A 231 -17.78 10.50 -3.64
CA VAL A 231 -17.04 11.29 -2.63
C VAL A 231 -15.99 12.18 -3.28
N GLU A 232 -15.57 13.21 -2.55
CA GLU A 232 -14.59 14.20 -3.03
C GLU A 232 -13.33 14.21 -2.15
N PRO A 233 -12.17 14.67 -2.67
CA PRO A 233 -10.96 14.85 -1.88
C PRO A 233 -11.20 15.70 -0.63
N GLY A 234 -10.67 15.25 0.51
CA GLY A 234 -10.85 15.87 1.82
C GLY A 234 -12.09 15.40 2.59
N ALA A 235 -12.98 14.59 1.99
CA ALA A 235 -14.10 14.00 2.70
C ALA A 235 -13.61 13.04 3.80
N VAL A 236 -14.18 13.17 4.99
CA VAL A 236 -13.99 12.24 6.12
C VAL A 236 -15.05 11.15 6.01
N ILE A 237 -14.61 9.91 5.92
CA ILE A 237 -15.47 8.75 5.61
C ILE A 237 -15.46 7.81 6.80
N ALA A 238 -16.65 7.38 7.23
CA ALA A 238 -16.80 6.35 8.26
C ALA A 238 -16.63 4.94 7.66
N ALA A 239 -16.25 3.96 8.49
CA ALA A 239 -16.28 2.56 8.06
C ALA A 239 -17.71 2.16 7.64
N GLY A 240 -17.83 1.44 6.52
CA GLY A 240 -19.10 1.00 5.95
C GLY A 240 -19.85 2.06 5.14
N GLU A 241 -19.34 3.29 5.06
CA GLU A 241 -19.92 4.34 4.22
C GLU A 241 -19.63 4.09 2.73
N GLN A 242 -20.62 4.32 1.87
CA GLN A 242 -20.47 4.15 0.43
C GLN A 242 -19.58 5.27 -0.15
N ILE A 243 -18.60 4.87 -0.96
CA ILE A 243 -17.66 5.79 -1.62
C ILE A 243 -17.79 5.80 -3.15
N GLY A 244 -18.58 4.87 -3.71
CA GLY A 244 -18.81 4.75 -5.15
C GLY A 244 -19.39 3.40 -5.51
N GLU A 245 -19.32 3.06 -6.79
CA GLU A 245 -19.86 1.81 -7.33
C GLU A 245 -18.84 1.06 -8.19
N VAL A 246 -18.90 -0.27 -8.16
CA VAL A 246 -18.10 -1.14 -9.04
C VAL A 246 -18.39 -0.80 -10.50
N GLY A 247 -17.35 -0.82 -11.32
CA GLY A 247 -17.49 -0.60 -12.76
C GLY A 247 -16.45 -1.34 -13.57
N SER A 248 -16.25 -0.82 -14.79
CA SER A 248 -15.30 -1.36 -15.76
C SER A 248 -14.44 -0.28 -16.43
N THR A 249 -14.12 0.81 -15.72
CA THR A 249 -13.35 1.92 -16.29
C THR A 249 -11.84 1.63 -16.30
N GLY A 250 -11.10 2.29 -17.20
CA GLY A 250 -9.66 2.06 -17.36
C GLY A 250 -9.37 0.78 -18.15
N ARG A 251 -8.29 0.07 -17.80
CA ARG A 251 -7.83 -1.12 -18.51
C ARG A 251 -8.27 -2.40 -17.82
N VAL A 252 -9.50 -2.84 -18.12
CA VAL A 252 -10.10 -4.07 -17.57
C VAL A 252 -10.82 -4.90 -18.63
N THR A 253 -11.13 -6.16 -18.32
CA THR A 253 -11.88 -7.07 -19.20
C THR A 253 -13.33 -7.29 -18.79
N GLY A 254 -13.76 -6.74 -17.64
CA GLY A 254 -15.12 -6.83 -17.13
C GLY A 254 -15.24 -6.23 -15.72
N PRO A 255 -16.48 -6.14 -15.19
CA PRO A 255 -16.74 -5.49 -13.91
C PRO A 255 -16.05 -6.18 -12.73
N HIS A 256 -15.28 -5.42 -11.97
CA HIS A 256 -14.70 -5.82 -10.69
C HIS A 256 -14.17 -4.57 -9.95
N LEU A 257 -14.02 -4.70 -8.63
CA LEU A 257 -13.21 -3.77 -7.85
C LEU A 257 -11.78 -4.29 -7.78
N HIS A 258 -10.82 -3.47 -8.20
CA HIS A 258 -9.42 -3.67 -7.81
C HIS A 258 -9.15 -2.86 -6.54
N TRP A 259 -8.86 -3.56 -5.44
CA TRP A 259 -8.58 -2.98 -4.13
C TRP A 259 -7.13 -3.23 -3.73
N SER A 260 -6.39 -2.19 -3.42
CA SER A 260 -5.01 -2.28 -2.94
C SER A 260 -4.85 -1.61 -1.59
N VAL A 261 -3.90 -2.09 -0.80
CA VAL A 261 -3.49 -1.47 0.47
C VAL A 261 -1.99 -1.16 0.42
N ASN A 262 -1.64 0.03 0.88
CA ASN A 262 -0.28 0.45 1.15
C ASN A 262 -0.09 0.59 2.64
N LEU A 263 1.08 0.17 3.09
CA LEU A 263 1.57 0.40 4.43
C LEU A 263 2.99 0.94 4.31
N ASN A 264 3.27 2.11 4.90
CA ASN A 264 4.60 2.75 4.83
C ASN A 264 5.05 3.01 3.38
N ASN A 265 4.15 3.47 2.51
CA ASN A 265 4.41 3.68 1.07
C ASN A 265 4.82 2.40 0.31
N VAL A 266 4.51 1.22 0.86
CA VAL A 266 4.75 -0.10 0.26
C VAL A 266 3.42 -0.82 0.03
N ARG A 267 3.22 -1.38 -1.18
CA ARG A 267 2.06 -2.23 -1.49
C ARG A 267 2.17 -3.56 -0.73
N VAL A 268 1.12 -3.92 -0.01
CA VAL A 268 1.02 -5.15 0.79
C VAL A 268 -0.27 -5.90 0.43
N ASP A 269 -0.32 -7.20 0.76
CA ASP A 269 -1.50 -8.04 0.51
C ASP A 269 -2.72 -7.54 1.32
N PRO A 270 -3.79 -7.03 0.65
CA PRO A 270 -4.98 -6.53 1.34
C PRO A 270 -5.66 -7.59 2.21
N ALA A 271 -5.47 -8.87 1.90
CA ALA A 271 -6.05 -9.96 2.67
C ALA A 271 -5.54 -10.04 4.12
N LEU A 272 -4.39 -9.41 4.43
CA LEU A 272 -3.83 -9.37 5.79
C LEU A 272 -4.56 -8.42 6.74
N PHE A 273 -5.53 -7.65 6.23
CA PHE A 273 -6.38 -6.74 7.01
C PHE A 273 -7.80 -7.28 7.19
N LEU A 274 -8.15 -8.40 6.54
CA LEU A 274 -9.48 -9.00 6.64
C LEU A 274 -9.52 -10.02 7.77
N GLY A 275 -10.54 -9.94 8.63
CA GLY A 275 -10.74 -10.91 9.72
C GLY A 275 -11.08 -12.33 9.23
N GLU A 276 -11.88 -12.44 8.16
CA GLU A 276 -12.11 -13.67 7.41
C GLU A 276 -11.67 -13.44 5.96
N ASN A 277 -10.73 -14.25 5.48
CA ASN A 277 -10.19 -14.14 4.14
C ASN A 277 -10.98 -15.08 3.21
N PRO A 278 -11.89 -14.59 2.36
CA PRO A 278 -12.57 -15.46 1.41
C PRO A 278 -11.54 -16.08 0.46
N ALA A 279 -11.61 -17.41 0.33
CA ALA A 279 -10.76 -18.13 -0.58
C ALA A 279 -10.97 -17.61 -2.03
N PRO A 280 -9.90 -17.44 -2.82
CA PRO A 280 -10.01 -17.15 -4.25
C PRO A 280 -10.57 -18.34 -5.06
#